data_AF-A0A836NEJ1-F1
#
_entry.id   AF-A0A836NEJ1-F1
#
_cell.length_a   1.000
_cell.length_b   1.000
_cell.length_c   1.000
_cell.angle_alpha   90.00
_cell.angle_beta   90.00
_cell.angle_gamma   90.00
#
_symmetry.space_group_name_H-M   'P 1'
#
loop_
_entity.id
_entity.type
_entity.pdbx_description
1 polymer ?
#
loop_
_entity_poly.entity_id
_entity_poly.type
_entity_poly.pdbx_seq_one_letter_code
_entity_poly.pdbx_strand_id
1 'polypeptide(L)'
;QLAQAKNVFAELDVSWDKNHPLLLGVAKGADRKAGLETLFFEPEGEGFSLPPDSPALHVIQHIRDESHDHAIGGHRKKRAKVKNTSSLETIEGVGPKRRQMLLKYMGGLQGLRNASVEEIAKVPGISQGLAEKIFWSLKH
;
A
#
# COMPACT_ATOMS: atom_id res chain seq x y z
N GLN A 1 -15.60 -3.93 -12.62
CA GLN A 1 -14.70 -4.93 -12.02
C GLN A 1 -15.05 -6.33 -12.49
N LEU A 2 -16.30 -6.80 -12.34
CA LEU A 2 -16.71 -8.14 -12.80
C LEU A 2 -16.56 -8.35 -14.32
N ALA A 3 -16.97 -7.39 -15.16
CA ALA A 3 -16.74 -7.45 -16.63
C ALA A 3 -15.27 -7.70 -16.97
N GLN A 4 -14.38 -6.93 -16.36
CA GLN A 4 -12.94 -7.05 -16.59
C GLN A 4 -12.42 -8.43 -16.16
N ALA A 5 -12.87 -8.95 -15.02
CA ALA A 5 -12.49 -10.29 -14.56
C ALA A 5 -12.97 -11.37 -15.55
N LYS A 6 -14.23 -11.29 -16.02
CA LYS A 6 -14.77 -12.22 -17.05
C LYS A 6 -13.95 -12.17 -18.34
N ASN A 7 -13.60 -10.98 -18.83
CA ASN A 7 -12.79 -10.83 -20.05
C ASN A 7 -11.40 -11.48 -19.89
N VAL A 8 -10.72 -11.21 -18.76
CA VAL A 8 -9.42 -11.84 -18.48
C VAL A 8 -9.55 -13.36 -18.42
N PHE A 9 -10.56 -13.90 -17.73
CA PHE A 9 -10.79 -15.34 -17.66
C PHE A 9 -11.03 -15.97 -19.03
N ALA A 10 -11.75 -15.28 -19.91
CA ALA A 10 -12.00 -15.74 -21.28
C ALA A 10 -10.68 -15.86 -22.08
N GLU A 11 -9.75 -14.93 -21.89
CA GLU A 11 -8.46 -14.87 -22.59
C GLU A 11 -7.41 -15.85 -22.05
N LEU A 12 -7.55 -16.38 -20.84
CA LEU A 12 -6.56 -17.29 -20.24
C LEU A 12 -6.40 -18.57 -21.06
N ASP A 13 -5.19 -18.99 -21.41
CA ASP A 13 -4.98 -20.31 -22.03
C ASP A 13 -4.75 -21.36 -20.93
N VAL A 14 -5.83 -22.04 -20.54
CA VAL A 14 -5.84 -22.99 -19.41
C VAL A 14 -6.55 -24.27 -19.79
N SER A 15 -6.09 -25.39 -19.24
CA SER A 15 -6.65 -26.72 -19.49
C SER A 15 -7.91 -27.04 -18.68
N TRP A 16 -8.30 -26.15 -17.75
CA TRP A 16 -9.49 -26.31 -16.89
C TRP A 16 -10.67 -25.48 -17.41
N ASP A 17 -11.88 -25.84 -16.99
CA ASP A 17 -13.12 -25.19 -17.44
C ASP A 17 -13.23 -23.74 -16.95
N LYS A 18 -13.15 -22.79 -17.87
CA LYS A 18 -13.18 -21.35 -17.57
C LYS A 18 -14.50 -20.87 -16.95
N ASN A 19 -15.59 -21.62 -17.08
CA ASN A 19 -16.87 -21.29 -16.45
C ASN A 19 -16.91 -21.69 -14.96
N HIS A 20 -15.92 -22.45 -14.51
CA HIS A 20 -15.75 -22.89 -13.13
C HIS A 20 -14.31 -22.63 -12.67
N PRO A 21 -14.06 -21.54 -11.92
CA PRO A 21 -14.93 -21.03 -10.86
C PRO A 21 -15.99 -20.02 -11.33
N LEU A 22 -17.12 -20.00 -10.61
CA LEU A 22 -18.13 -18.95 -10.77
C LEU A 22 -17.57 -17.60 -10.33
N LEU A 23 -17.82 -16.58 -11.13
CA LEU A 23 -17.41 -15.21 -10.85
C LEU A 23 -18.57 -14.42 -10.23
N LEU A 24 -18.33 -13.85 -9.05
CA LEU A 24 -19.31 -13.07 -8.29
C LEU A 24 -18.77 -11.66 -8.02
N GLY A 25 -19.53 -10.65 -8.43
CA GLY A 25 -19.31 -9.26 -8.05
C GLY A 25 -20.01 -8.91 -6.75
N VAL A 26 -19.35 -8.13 -5.89
CA VAL A 26 -19.90 -7.67 -4.60
C VAL A 26 -19.85 -6.15 -4.56
N ALA A 27 -21.01 -5.50 -4.58
CA ALA A 27 -21.13 -4.05 -4.40
C ALA A 27 -21.45 -3.71 -2.94
N LYS A 28 -20.89 -2.59 -2.45
CA LYS A 28 -21.29 -2.02 -1.16
C LYS A 28 -22.71 -1.48 -1.30
N GLY A 29 -23.59 -1.82 -0.37
CA GLY A 29 -24.95 -1.30 -0.33
C GLY A 29 -24.99 0.23 -0.31
N ALA A 30 -26.13 0.81 -0.69
CA ALA A 30 -26.36 2.25 -0.83
C ALA A 30 -25.86 3.10 0.37
N ASP A 31 -25.88 2.52 1.58
CA ASP A 31 -25.48 3.18 2.82
C ASP A 31 -24.06 2.83 3.33
N ARG A 32 -23.27 2.03 2.61
CA ARG A 32 -22.01 1.44 3.11
C ARG A 32 -22.13 0.69 4.45
N LYS A 33 -23.34 0.30 4.85
CA LYS A 33 -23.58 -0.55 6.02
C LYS A 33 -23.32 -2.01 5.64
N ALA A 34 -22.62 -2.73 6.51
CA ALA A 34 -22.47 -4.19 6.38
C ALA A 34 -23.85 -4.85 6.47
N GLY A 35 -24.10 -5.86 5.63
CA GLY A 35 -25.38 -6.58 5.55
C GLY A 35 -26.31 -6.10 4.43
N LEU A 36 -25.94 -5.07 3.68
CA LEU A 36 -26.70 -4.53 2.54
C LEU A 36 -25.97 -4.71 1.21
N GLU A 37 -25.07 -5.68 1.12
CA GLU A 37 -24.34 -5.95 -0.11
C GLU A 37 -25.28 -6.40 -1.23
N THR A 38 -24.98 -5.94 -2.44
CA THR A 38 -25.63 -6.42 -3.67
C THR A 38 -24.65 -7.30 -4.42
N LEU A 39 -25.10 -8.50 -4.76
CA LEU A 39 -24.34 -9.55 -5.43
C LEU A 39 -24.72 -9.62 -6.91
N PHE A 40 -23.72 -9.85 -7.76
CA PHE A 40 -23.88 -9.85 -9.21
C PHE A 40 -23.18 -11.05 -9.84
N PHE A 41 -23.91 -11.90 -10.55
CA PHE A 41 -23.31 -12.94 -11.41
C PHE A 41 -22.96 -12.41 -12.80
N GLU A 42 -23.65 -11.37 -13.25
CA GLU A 42 -23.41 -10.71 -14.53
C GLU A 42 -22.85 -9.29 -14.33
N PRO A 43 -22.03 -8.79 -15.26
CA PRO A 43 -21.44 -7.45 -15.11
C PRO A 43 -22.46 -6.31 -15.18
N GLU A 44 -23.57 -6.55 -15.87
CA GLU A 44 -24.69 -5.63 -16.06
C GLU A 44 -25.99 -6.36 -15.70
N GLY A 45 -27.01 -5.61 -15.31
CA GLY A 45 -28.32 -6.13 -14.91
C GLY A 45 -28.62 -5.98 -13.42
N GLU A 46 -29.71 -6.61 -13.01
CA GLU A 46 -30.18 -6.55 -11.64
C GLU A 46 -29.37 -7.50 -10.76
N GLY A 47 -28.73 -6.94 -9.73
CA GLY A 47 -28.10 -7.74 -8.69
C GLY A 47 -29.14 -8.23 -7.68
N PHE A 48 -28.74 -9.15 -6.83
CA PHE A 48 -29.59 -9.65 -5.75
C PHE A 48 -28.95 -9.40 -4.39
N SER A 49 -29.76 -9.29 -3.36
CA SER A 49 -29.30 -9.24 -1.97
C SER A 49 -29.60 -10.55 -1.26
N LEU A 50 -28.79 -10.86 -0.26
CA LEU A 50 -29.08 -11.93 0.69
C LEU A 50 -29.63 -11.33 1.98
N PRO A 51 -30.41 -12.09 2.75
CA PRO A 51 -30.80 -11.68 4.10
C PRO A 51 -29.57 -11.31 4.95
N PRO A 52 -29.63 -10.26 5.79
CA PRO A 52 -28.50 -9.82 6.60
C PRO A 52 -27.95 -10.88 7.56
N ASP A 53 -28.78 -11.84 7.96
CA ASP A 53 -28.46 -12.97 8.83
C ASP A 53 -28.02 -14.23 8.06
N SER A 54 -27.96 -14.16 6.73
CA SER A 54 -27.54 -15.28 5.89
C SER A 54 -26.07 -15.65 6.13
N PRO A 55 -25.75 -16.91 6.49
CA PRO A 55 -24.37 -17.36 6.63
C PRO A 55 -23.55 -17.21 5.34
N ALA A 56 -24.18 -17.36 4.18
CA ALA A 56 -23.51 -17.17 2.89
C ALA A 56 -23.06 -15.72 2.70
N LEU A 57 -23.90 -14.75 3.13
CA LEU A 57 -23.54 -13.34 3.09
C LEU A 57 -22.36 -13.03 4.01
N HIS A 58 -22.34 -13.60 5.22
CA HIS A 58 -21.24 -13.39 6.17
C HIS A 58 -19.90 -13.91 5.63
N VAL A 59 -19.91 -15.08 4.96
CA VAL A 59 -18.70 -15.62 4.31
C VAL A 59 -18.22 -14.68 3.20
N ILE A 60 -19.14 -14.19 2.35
CA ILE A 60 -18.80 -13.24 1.27
C ILE A 60 -18.22 -11.93 1.84
N GLN A 61 -18.82 -11.39 2.89
CA GLN A 61 -18.32 -10.21 3.59
C GLN A 61 -16.93 -10.43 4.14
N HIS A 62 -16.69 -11.56 4.82
CA HIS A 62 -15.37 -11.89 5.36
C HIS A 62 -14.31 -11.99 4.26
N ILE A 63 -14.60 -12.66 3.13
CA ILE A 63 -13.65 -12.77 2.01
C ILE A 63 -13.34 -11.38 1.43
N ARG A 64 -14.36 -10.54 1.28
CA ARG A 64 -14.19 -9.17 0.78
C ARG A 64 -13.32 -8.34 1.72
N ASP A 65 -13.61 -8.38 3.01
CA ASP A 65 -12.92 -7.57 4.01
C ASP A 65 -11.45 -8.00 4.13
N GLU A 66 -11.17 -9.31 4.15
CA GLU A 66 -9.79 -9.83 4.13
C GLU A 66 -9.05 -9.46 2.83
N SER A 67 -9.73 -9.52 1.68
CA SER A 67 -9.15 -9.08 0.40
C SER A 67 -8.81 -7.58 0.41
N HIS A 68 -9.67 -6.77 1.02
CA HIS A 68 -9.45 -5.34 1.17
C HIS A 68 -8.29 -5.04 2.13
N ASP A 69 -8.27 -5.72 3.28
CA ASP A 69 -7.22 -5.58 4.29
C ASP A 69 -5.87 -6.04 3.76
N HIS A 70 -5.83 -7.14 3.01
CA HIS A 70 -4.63 -7.60 2.33
C HIS A 70 -4.12 -6.57 1.32
N ALA A 71 -5.00 -6.02 0.47
CA ALA A 71 -4.63 -4.99 -0.50
C ALA A 71 -4.10 -3.71 0.19
N ILE A 72 -4.78 -3.23 1.23
CA ILE A 72 -4.35 -2.07 2.01
C ILE A 72 -3.02 -2.36 2.72
N GLY A 73 -2.89 -3.53 3.33
CA GLY A 73 -1.70 -3.99 4.05
C GLY A 73 -0.49 -4.07 3.13
N GLY A 74 -0.66 -4.62 1.92
CA GLY A 74 0.37 -4.65 0.87
C GLY A 74 0.82 -3.25 0.48
N HIS A 75 -0.11 -2.32 0.27
CA HIS A 75 0.23 -0.92 -0.01
C HIS A 75 0.92 -0.22 1.17
N ARG A 76 0.51 -0.48 2.41
CA ARG A 76 1.18 0.04 3.62
C ARG A 76 2.62 -0.48 3.72
N LYS A 77 2.85 -1.78 3.49
CA LYS A 77 4.20 -2.38 3.46
C LYS A 77 5.06 -1.81 2.33
N LYS A 78 4.51 -1.64 1.12
CA LYS A 78 5.22 -1.02 -0.01
C LYS A 78 5.57 0.44 0.27
N ARG A 79 4.65 1.23 0.85
CA ARG A 79 4.92 2.60 1.29
C ARG A 79 5.94 2.68 2.41
N ALA A 80 5.90 1.78 3.39
CA ALA A 80 6.91 1.69 4.44
C ALA A 80 8.30 1.33 3.88
N LYS A 81 8.36 0.45 2.86
CA LYS A 81 9.59 0.08 2.16
C LYS A 81 10.17 1.24 1.35
N VAL A 82 9.35 1.97 0.61
CA VAL A 82 9.77 3.20 -0.12
C VAL A 82 10.22 4.29 0.87
N LYS A 83 9.55 4.40 2.03
CA LYS A 83 9.99 5.28 3.12
C LYS A 83 11.33 4.82 3.74
N ASN A 84 11.70 3.54 3.61
CA ASN A 84 12.96 3.00 4.10
C ASN A 84 14.12 3.10 3.10
N THR A 85 13.90 3.02 1.79
CA THR A 85 14.91 3.41 0.79
C THR A 85 15.01 4.93 0.69
N SER A 86 15.54 5.55 1.74
CA SER A 86 15.82 6.98 1.78
C SER A 86 17.12 7.24 1.01
N SER A 87 17.19 8.34 0.27
CA SER A 87 18.42 8.89 -0.33
C SER A 87 19.60 8.98 0.64
N LEU A 88 19.34 8.93 1.95
CA LEU A 88 20.37 8.90 2.99
C LEU A 88 21.07 7.55 3.12
N GLU A 89 20.42 6.43 2.82
CA GLU A 89 21.01 5.08 2.95
C GLU A 89 21.97 4.75 1.79
N THR A 90 21.89 5.48 0.69
CA THR A 90 22.86 5.39 -0.42
C THR A 90 24.17 6.14 -0.12
N ILE A 91 24.23 6.92 0.96
CA ILE A 91 25.42 7.67 1.34
C ILE A 91 26.33 6.75 2.16
N GLU A 92 27.52 6.49 1.64
CA GLU A 92 28.53 5.70 2.35
C GLU A 92 28.83 6.31 3.73
N GLY A 93 28.67 5.51 4.79
CA GLY A 93 28.84 5.93 6.17
C GLY A 93 27.54 6.37 6.89
N VAL A 94 26.40 6.46 6.20
CA VAL A 94 25.09 6.77 6.79
C VAL A 94 24.23 5.51 6.90
N GLY A 95 24.46 4.74 7.97
CA GLY A 95 23.63 3.59 8.31
C GLY A 95 22.28 3.95 8.96
N PRO A 96 21.41 2.96 9.21
CA PRO A 96 20.05 3.17 9.73
C PRO A 96 19.98 3.97 11.04
N LYS A 97 20.95 3.75 11.95
CA LYS A 97 21.05 4.47 13.23
C LYS A 97 21.33 5.97 13.03
N ARG A 98 22.36 6.30 12.23
CA ARG A 98 22.72 7.69 11.93
C ARG A 98 21.60 8.41 11.18
N ARG A 99 20.93 7.72 10.24
CA ARG A 99 19.75 8.24 9.53
C ARG A 99 18.63 8.62 10.50
N GLN A 100 18.24 7.72 11.41
CA GLN A 100 17.20 8.03 12.39
C GLN A 100 17.58 9.23 13.26
N MET A 101 18.84 9.32 13.68
CA MET A 101 19.34 10.46 14.45
C MET A 101 19.28 11.77 13.67
N LEU A 102 19.76 11.78 12.42
CA LEU A 102 19.69 12.94 11.52
C LEU A 102 18.26 13.43 11.35
N LEU A 103 17.33 12.53 11.01
CA LEU A 103 15.93 12.88 10.82
C LEU A 103 15.28 13.38 12.12
N LYS A 104 15.64 12.79 13.27
CA LYS A 104 15.12 13.23 14.56
C LYS A 104 15.65 14.63 14.94
N TYR A 105 16.94 14.88 14.73
CA TYR A 105 17.59 16.15 15.10
C TYR A 105 17.16 17.29 14.19
N MET A 106 16.93 17.02 12.90
CA MET A 106 16.53 18.02 11.90
C MET A 106 15.01 18.20 11.77
N GLY A 107 14.20 17.41 12.49
CA GLY A 107 12.73 17.46 12.36
C GLY A 107 12.20 16.85 11.06
N GLY A 108 12.95 15.95 10.42
CA GLY A 108 12.57 15.22 9.22
C GLY A 108 13.49 15.48 8.01
N LEU A 109 13.14 14.88 6.87
CA LEU A 109 13.96 14.95 5.65
C LEU A 109 13.98 16.37 5.05
N GLN A 110 12.87 17.09 5.18
CA GLN A 110 12.77 18.46 4.68
C GLN A 110 13.66 19.42 5.47
N GLY A 111 13.70 19.28 6.81
CA GLY A 111 14.62 20.04 7.65
C GLY A 111 16.06 19.73 7.30
N LEU A 112 16.40 18.45 7.08
CA LEU A 112 17.74 18.05 6.68
C LEU A 112 18.16 18.59 5.29
N ARG A 113 17.23 18.73 4.34
CA ARG A 113 17.49 19.32 3.00
C ARG A 113 17.76 20.83 3.03
N ASN A 114 17.21 21.51 4.04
CA ASN A 114 17.35 22.95 4.24
C ASN A 114 18.52 23.30 5.17
N ALA A 115 19.02 22.34 5.94
CA ALA A 115 20.11 22.54 6.88
C ALA A 115 21.44 22.85 6.19
N SER A 116 22.28 23.65 6.85
CA SER A 116 23.66 23.89 6.42
C SER A 116 24.58 22.71 6.81
N VAL A 117 25.76 22.62 6.20
CA VAL A 117 26.78 21.61 6.57
C VAL A 117 27.10 21.67 8.08
N GLU A 118 27.18 22.87 8.63
CA GLU A 118 27.49 23.10 10.05
C GLU A 118 26.37 22.59 10.95
N GLU A 119 25.11 22.76 10.55
CA GLU A 119 23.95 22.24 11.29
C GLU A 119 23.89 20.72 11.25
N ILE A 120 24.25 20.10 10.12
CA ILE A 120 24.34 18.65 9.99
C ILE A 120 25.48 18.09 10.84
N ALA A 121 26.62 18.79 10.91
CA ALA A 121 27.77 18.40 11.73
C ALA A 121 27.51 18.48 13.24
N LYS A 122 26.51 19.26 13.70
CA LYS A 122 26.09 19.29 15.11
C LYS A 122 25.39 18.00 15.55
N VAL A 123 24.96 17.14 14.63
CA VAL A 123 24.30 15.88 14.97
C VAL A 123 25.33 14.91 15.58
N PRO A 124 25.07 14.34 16.77
CA PRO A 124 26.01 13.45 17.43
C PRO A 124 26.41 12.26 16.55
N GLY A 125 27.72 12.01 16.42
CA GLY A 125 28.25 10.91 15.62
C GLY A 125 28.34 11.18 14.11
N ILE A 126 28.18 12.43 13.68
CA ILE A 126 28.44 12.93 12.34
C ILE A 126 29.71 13.80 12.38
N SER A 127 30.70 13.46 11.56
CA SER A 127 31.89 14.29 11.38
C SER A 127 31.67 15.36 10.32
N GLN A 128 32.50 16.42 10.31
CA GLN A 128 32.44 17.48 9.30
C GLN A 128 32.44 16.92 7.87
N GLY A 129 33.36 16.01 7.55
CA GLY A 129 33.43 15.40 6.21
C GLY A 129 32.22 14.53 5.86
N LEU A 130 31.57 13.91 6.85
CA LEU A 130 30.32 13.17 6.60
C LEU A 130 29.14 14.13 6.39
N ALA A 131 29.11 15.25 7.11
CA ALA A 131 28.10 16.30 6.95
C ALA A 131 28.13 16.91 5.55
N GLU A 132 29.32 17.19 5.01
CA GLU A 132 29.51 17.66 3.63
C GLU A 132 28.97 16.66 2.62
N LYS A 133 29.35 15.37 2.74
CA LYS A 133 28.84 14.31 1.86
C LYS A 133 27.30 14.25 1.90
N ILE A 134 26.71 14.34 3.09
CA ILE A 134 25.25 14.35 3.24
C ILE A 134 24.63 15.56 2.56
N PHE A 135 25.14 16.75 2.82
CA PHE A 135 24.64 17.99 2.23
C PHE A 135 24.65 17.93 0.70
N TRP A 136 25.77 17.55 0.09
CA TRP A 136 25.91 17.48 -1.36
C TRP A 136 25.02 16.40 -2.00
N SER A 137 24.86 15.26 -1.33
CA SER A 137 23.98 14.18 -1.82
C SER A 137 22.50 14.55 -1.84
N LEU A 138 22.08 15.53 -1.03
CA LEU A 138 20.67 15.94 -0.91
C LEU A 138 20.32 17.16 -1.77
N LYS A 139 21.34 17.87 -2.29
CA LYS A 139 21.19 19.04 -3.19
C LYS A 139 21.18 18.65 -4.68
N HIS A 140 21.49 17.40 -5.01
CA HIS A 140 21.19 16.79 -6.31
C HIS A 140 19.77 16.20 -6.30
#